data_AF-C6TIB4-F1
#
_entry.id   AF-C6TIB4-F1
#
_cell.length_a   1.000
_cell.length_b   1.000
_cell.length_c   1.000
_cell.angle_alpha   90.00
_cell.angle_beta   90.00
_cell.angle_gamma   90.00
#
_symmetry.space_group_name_H-M   'P 1'
#
loop_
_entity.id
_entity.type
_entity.pdbx_description
1 polymer ?
#
loop_
_entity_poly.entity_id
_entity_poly.type
_entity_poly.pdbx_seq_one_letter_code
_entity_poly.pdbx_strand_id
1 'polypeptide(L)'
;MGKDVAGLVLDGSVSLEIWEVVKALIVNGITEHSCYSNLITKLVEKKRSDLLCLCITHGFDLGSSEILTILRYFLSPSKDAYNSMVTVKKDWECQVLLAIEKANDSNLKKYLLTAKEASILLMMAYDGFSASEICLHYLFASSNINDVVLSPSFSKLNGKELINLIRYLAKWLKKYERFPQAGPCPKASSVSEACEWVPKLEDVIKCLGLVLDEKFSSLVLHPQFHEELRSIEEVVSCLTDEAKFCHLMTDVVDKLKIEVKSEND
;
A
#
# COMPACT_ATOMS: atom_id res chain seq x y z
N MET A 1 -0.48 -30.77 -16.62
CA MET A 1 0.93 -31.19 -16.63
C MET A 1 1.89 -30.06 -16.27
N GLY A 2 2.09 -29.02 -17.09
CA GLY A 2 3.07 -27.96 -16.76
C GLY A 2 2.76 -27.18 -15.47
N LYS A 3 1.48 -26.87 -15.22
CA LYS A 3 1.04 -26.11 -14.04
C LYS A 3 1.07 -26.96 -12.75
N ASP A 4 0.73 -28.25 -12.83
CA ASP A 4 0.84 -29.19 -11.71
C ASP A 4 2.30 -29.37 -11.25
N VAL A 5 3.24 -29.41 -12.21
CA VAL A 5 4.68 -29.49 -11.92
C VAL A 5 5.16 -28.21 -11.25
N ALA A 6 4.74 -27.03 -11.71
CA ALA A 6 5.11 -25.77 -11.08
C ALA A 6 4.64 -25.67 -9.62
N GLY A 7 3.42 -26.13 -9.32
CA GLY A 7 2.90 -26.20 -7.94
C GLY A 7 3.75 -27.12 -7.05
N LEU A 8 4.16 -28.28 -7.55
CA LEU A 8 5.05 -29.20 -6.82
C LEU A 8 6.47 -28.63 -6.63
N VAL A 9 7.01 -27.97 -7.66
CA VAL A 9 8.32 -27.30 -7.58
C VAL A 9 8.28 -26.16 -6.56
N LEU A 10 7.19 -25.37 -6.54
CA LEU A 10 6.99 -24.34 -5.53
C LEU A 10 6.94 -24.95 -4.13
N ASP A 11 6.11 -25.97 -3.91
CA ASP A 11 5.94 -26.59 -2.60
C ASP A 11 7.25 -27.23 -2.09
N GLY A 12 7.97 -27.92 -2.97
CA GLY A 12 9.29 -28.46 -2.70
C GLY A 12 10.31 -27.36 -2.41
N SER A 13 10.32 -26.28 -3.18
CA SER A 13 11.26 -25.15 -2.98
C SER A 13 11.01 -24.43 -1.66
N VAL A 14 9.76 -24.24 -1.25
CA VAL A 14 9.42 -23.67 0.06
C VAL A 14 9.85 -24.61 1.18
N SER A 15 9.62 -25.92 1.02
CA SER A 15 9.96 -26.92 2.04
C SER A 15 11.47 -27.11 2.20
N LEU A 16 12.22 -26.98 1.11
CA LEU A 16 13.69 -27.04 1.07
C LEU A 16 14.36 -25.66 1.28
N GLU A 17 13.57 -24.61 1.50
CA GLU A 17 14.04 -23.23 1.71
C GLU A 17 14.88 -22.65 0.54
N ILE A 18 14.57 -23.06 -0.69
CA ILE A 18 15.19 -22.56 -1.92
C ILE A 18 14.47 -21.27 -2.36
N TRP A 19 14.68 -20.20 -1.59
CA TRP A 19 13.91 -18.95 -1.72
C TRP A 19 14.04 -18.23 -3.06
N GLU A 20 15.19 -18.34 -3.72
CA GLU A 20 15.40 -17.72 -5.04
C GLU A 20 14.49 -18.33 -6.12
N VAL A 21 14.24 -19.64 -6.03
CA VAL A 21 13.30 -20.31 -6.94
C VAL A 21 11.87 -19.89 -6.64
N VAL A 22 11.51 -19.79 -5.35
CA VAL A 22 10.18 -19.30 -4.92
C VAL A 22 9.94 -17.88 -5.44
N LYS A 23 10.92 -16.99 -5.27
CA LYS A 23 10.89 -15.61 -5.79
C LYS A 23 10.68 -15.58 -7.30
N ALA A 24 11.47 -16.35 -8.05
CA ALA A 24 11.34 -16.41 -9.51
C ALA A 24 9.96 -16.90 -9.94
N LEU A 25 9.40 -17.92 -9.27
CA LEU A 25 8.07 -18.45 -9.59
C LEU A 25 6.96 -17.43 -9.33
N ILE A 26 7.04 -16.67 -8.22
CA ILE A 26 6.07 -15.61 -7.89
C ILE A 26 6.13 -14.48 -8.93
N VAL A 27 7.32 -13.93 -9.20
CA VAL A 27 7.49 -12.79 -10.11
C VAL A 27 7.05 -13.11 -11.54
N ASN A 28 7.25 -14.36 -11.99
CA ASN A 28 6.84 -14.79 -13.32
C ASN A 28 5.36 -15.26 -13.39
N GLY A 29 4.60 -15.20 -12.29
CA GLY A 29 3.18 -15.56 -12.27
C GLY A 29 2.90 -17.03 -12.63
N ILE A 30 3.86 -17.94 -12.39
CA ILE A 30 3.79 -19.34 -12.83
C ILE A 30 2.89 -20.18 -11.88
N THR A 31 2.47 -19.61 -10.76
CA THR A 31 1.72 -20.29 -9.70
C THR A 31 0.21 -20.12 -9.85
N GLU A 32 -0.55 -21.21 -9.81
CA GLU A 32 -2.03 -21.17 -9.82
C GLU A 32 -2.59 -20.67 -8.48
N HIS A 33 -3.81 -20.10 -8.52
CA HIS A 33 -4.55 -19.63 -7.34
C HIS A 33 -4.59 -20.67 -6.20
N SER A 34 -4.81 -21.94 -6.53
CA SER A 34 -4.92 -23.03 -5.55
C SER A 34 -3.68 -23.20 -4.69
N CYS A 35 -2.51 -22.77 -5.18
CA CYS A 35 -1.24 -22.87 -4.46
C CYS A 35 -1.02 -21.73 -3.46
N TYR A 36 -1.69 -20.58 -3.63
CA TYR A 36 -1.43 -19.40 -2.80
C TYR A 36 -1.85 -19.59 -1.34
N SER A 37 -2.95 -20.29 -1.06
CA SER A 37 -3.39 -20.51 0.33
C SER A 37 -2.32 -21.21 1.18
N ASN A 38 -1.78 -22.30 0.64
CA ASN A 38 -0.69 -23.05 1.26
C ASN A 38 0.63 -22.25 1.26
N LEU A 39 0.94 -21.56 0.16
CA LEU A 39 2.13 -20.72 0.07
C LEU A 39 2.15 -19.62 1.14
N ILE A 40 1.09 -18.81 1.25
CA ILE A 40 0.99 -17.72 2.21
C ILE A 40 1.15 -18.24 3.64
N THR A 41 0.49 -19.35 3.95
CA THR A 41 0.61 -20.00 5.27
C THR A 41 2.06 -20.37 5.57
N LYS A 42 2.75 -21.06 4.65
CA LYS A 42 4.16 -21.44 4.81
C LYS A 42 5.10 -20.23 4.88
N LEU A 43 4.87 -19.19 4.09
CA LEU A 43 5.68 -17.96 4.12
C LEU A 43 5.52 -17.20 5.44
N VAL A 44 4.33 -17.18 6.01
CA VAL A 44 4.06 -16.61 7.35
C VAL A 44 4.78 -17.43 8.43
N GLU A 45 4.69 -18.76 8.40
CA GLU A 45 5.39 -19.65 9.34
C GLU A 45 6.91 -19.47 9.28
N LYS A 46 7.45 -19.37 8.05
CA LYS A 46 8.87 -19.15 7.78
C LYS A 46 9.30 -17.69 7.88
N LYS A 47 8.37 -16.78 8.18
CA LYS A 47 8.60 -15.35 8.39
C LYS A 47 9.28 -14.68 7.18
N ARG A 48 8.87 -15.03 5.96
CA ARG A 48 9.41 -14.45 4.71
C ARG A 48 8.58 -13.26 4.26
N SER A 49 8.73 -12.14 4.96
CA SER A 49 7.99 -10.90 4.65
C SER A 49 8.28 -10.36 3.25
N ASP A 50 9.52 -10.52 2.78
CA ASP A 50 9.95 -10.17 1.43
C ASP A 50 9.16 -10.91 0.35
N LEU A 51 8.99 -12.23 0.52
CA LEU A 51 8.22 -13.06 -0.41
C LEU A 51 6.71 -12.80 -0.29
N LEU A 52 6.20 -12.48 0.91
CA LEU A 52 4.80 -12.07 1.08
C LEU A 52 4.51 -10.77 0.32
N CYS A 53 5.41 -9.77 0.39
CA CYS A 53 5.28 -8.55 -0.41
C CYS A 53 5.26 -8.87 -1.92
N LEU A 54 6.12 -9.77 -2.39
CA LEU A 54 6.09 -10.21 -3.79
C LEU A 54 4.79 -10.93 -4.18
N CYS A 55 4.23 -11.75 -3.29
CA CYS A 55 2.93 -12.38 -3.53
C CYS A 55 1.81 -11.33 -3.67
N ILE A 56 1.86 -10.23 -2.92
CA ILE A 56 0.89 -9.14 -3.04
C ILE A 56 1.07 -8.37 -4.35
N THR A 57 2.32 -8.17 -4.74
CA THR A 57 2.69 -7.42 -5.94
C THR A 57 2.39 -8.17 -7.23
N HIS A 58 2.66 -9.47 -7.27
CA HIS A 58 2.56 -10.29 -8.48
C HIS A 58 1.44 -11.33 -8.44
N GLY A 59 0.83 -11.57 -7.27
CA GLY A 59 -0.29 -12.49 -7.13
C GLY A 59 -1.55 -11.88 -7.74
N PHE A 60 -2.08 -12.54 -8.76
CA PHE A 60 -3.25 -12.03 -9.49
C PHE A 60 -4.58 -12.31 -8.78
N ASP A 61 -4.65 -13.24 -7.81
CA ASP A 61 -5.91 -13.60 -7.16
C ASP A 61 -5.71 -14.05 -5.69
N LEU A 62 -5.40 -13.13 -4.78
CA LEU A 62 -5.39 -13.44 -3.35
C LEU A 62 -6.82 -13.44 -2.81
N GLY A 63 -7.26 -14.54 -2.21
CA GLY A 63 -8.57 -14.65 -1.57
C GLY A 63 -8.63 -13.98 -0.19
N SER A 64 -9.83 -13.86 0.38
CA SER A 64 -10.02 -13.16 1.67
C SER A 64 -9.36 -13.89 2.85
N SER A 65 -9.20 -15.21 2.78
CA SER A 65 -8.43 -16.00 3.74
C SER A 65 -6.94 -15.62 3.72
N GLU A 66 -6.37 -15.50 2.52
CA GLU A 66 -4.97 -15.16 2.31
C GLU A 66 -4.71 -13.72 2.76
N ILE A 67 -5.57 -12.79 2.35
CA ILE A 67 -5.50 -11.38 2.75
C ILE A 67 -5.63 -11.22 4.26
N LEU A 68 -6.58 -11.91 4.91
CA LEU A 68 -6.68 -11.91 6.37
C LEU A 68 -5.39 -12.41 7.03
N THR A 69 -4.79 -13.47 6.50
CA THR A 69 -3.55 -14.05 7.06
C THR A 69 -2.39 -13.07 6.94
N ILE A 70 -2.25 -12.42 5.79
CA ILE A 70 -1.25 -11.37 5.54
C ILE A 70 -1.47 -10.16 6.45
N LEU A 71 -2.72 -9.67 6.55
CA LEU A 71 -3.08 -8.56 7.42
C LEU A 71 -2.71 -8.84 8.87
N ARG A 72 -3.07 -10.00 9.42
CA ARG A 72 -2.71 -10.36 10.80
C ARG A 72 -1.21 -10.38 11.02
N TYR A 73 -0.48 -10.95 10.07
CA TYR A 73 0.97 -11.05 10.11
C TYR A 73 1.64 -9.66 10.15
N PHE A 74 1.17 -8.71 9.33
CA PHE A 74 1.71 -7.34 9.30
C PHE A 74 1.18 -6.43 10.42
N LEU A 75 -0.08 -6.59 10.85
CA LEU A 75 -0.69 -5.74 11.88
C LEU A 75 -0.28 -6.13 13.29
N SER A 76 0.16 -7.36 13.52
CA SER A 76 0.60 -7.85 14.83
C SER A 76 1.77 -8.82 14.70
N PRO A 77 2.93 -8.35 14.18
CA PRO A 77 4.08 -9.23 13.94
C PRO A 77 4.67 -9.75 15.25
N SER A 78 5.13 -11.00 15.21
CA SER A 78 6.08 -11.50 16.21
C SER A 78 7.44 -10.82 16.08
N LYS A 79 8.30 -10.90 17.10
CA LYS A 79 9.64 -10.29 17.07
C LYS A 79 10.47 -10.75 15.86
N ASP A 80 10.43 -12.04 15.56
CA ASP A 80 11.21 -12.60 14.44
C ASP A 80 10.63 -12.18 13.09
N ALA A 81 9.29 -12.13 12.99
CA ALA A 81 8.61 -11.62 11.79
C ALA A 81 8.90 -10.13 11.56
N TYR A 82 9.04 -9.35 12.64
CA TYR A 82 9.40 -7.95 12.53
C TYR A 82 10.81 -7.77 11.94
N ASN A 83 11.76 -8.63 12.31
CA ASN A 83 13.13 -8.57 11.79
C ASN A 83 13.20 -8.77 10.27
N SER A 84 12.39 -9.67 9.70
CA SER A 84 12.32 -9.83 8.24
C SER A 84 11.66 -8.63 7.55
N MET A 85 10.69 -7.97 8.19
CA MET A 85 10.09 -6.72 7.67
C MET A 85 11.10 -5.57 7.66
N VAL A 86 12.06 -5.54 8.59
CA VAL A 86 13.14 -4.53 8.58
C VAL A 86 13.96 -4.61 7.29
N THR A 87 14.15 -5.81 6.72
CA THR A 87 14.80 -5.95 5.41
C THR A 87 13.99 -5.30 4.29
N VAL A 88 12.67 -5.52 4.25
CA VAL A 88 11.78 -4.85 3.29
C VAL A 88 11.84 -3.33 3.43
N LYS A 89 11.87 -2.83 4.68
CA LYS A 89 12.04 -1.39 4.94
C LYS A 89 13.38 -0.85 4.46
N LYS A 90 14.47 -1.61 4.59
CA LYS A 90 15.79 -1.23 4.06
C LYS A 90 15.82 -1.18 2.54
N ASP A 91 15.15 -2.11 1.86
CA ASP A 91 15.02 -2.07 0.40
C ASP A 91 14.29 -0.79 -0.04
N TRP A 92 13.24 -0.41 0.70
CA TRP A 92 12.56 0.88 0.53
C TRP A 92 13.47 2.08 0.76
N GLU A 93 14.29 2.06 1.81
CA GLU A 93 15.29 3.10 2.09
C GLU A 93 16.27 3.26 0.93
N CYS A 94 16.76 2.15 0.36
CA CYS A 94 17.60 2.18 -0.84
C CYS A 94 16.90 2.86 -2.01
N GLN A 95 15.60 2.60 -2.23
CA GLN A 95 14.82 3.24 -3.30
C GLN A 95 14.65 4.75 -3.08
N VAL A 96 14.43 5.17 -1.83
CA VAL A 96 14.39 6.59 -1.45
C VAL A 96 15.72 7.28 -1.77
N LEU A 97 16.84 6.67 -1.36
CA LEU A 97 18.17 7.23 -1.61
C LEU A 97 18.47 7.35 -3.10
N LEU A 98 18.17 6.30 -3.88
CA LEU A 98 18.33 6.31 -5.34
C LEU A 98 17.49 7.41 -6.00
N ALA A 99 16.27 7.66 -5.53
CA ALA A 99 15.42 8.74 -6.05
C ALA A 99 16.01 10.12 -5.72
N ILE A 100 16.56 10.31 -4.52
CA ILE A 100 17.22 11.57 -4.11
C ILE A 100 18.48 11.81 -4.94
N GLU A 101 19.31 10.79 -5.14
CA GLU A 101 20.52 10.88 -5.97
C GLU A 101 20.17 11.32 -7.40
N LYS A 102 19.17 10.67 -8.01
CA LYS A 102 18.67 11.05 -9.35
C LYS A 102 18.09 12.46 -9.39
N ALA A 103 17.45 12.92 -8.31
CA ALA A 103 16.91 14.27 -8.19
C ALA A 103 18.00 15.36 -8.05
N ASN A 104 19.23 14.98 -7.70
CA ASN A 104 20.37 15.87 -7.57
C ASN A 104 21.33 15.81 -8.77
N ASP A 105 21.13 14.87 -9.70
CA ASP A 105 21.98 14.75 -10.89
C ASP A 105 21.64 15.84 -11.93
N SER A 106 22.52 16.83 -12.02
CA SER A 106 22.42 17.94 -12.98
C SER A 106 22.44 17.51 -14.46
N ASN A 107 22.88 16.28 -14.75
CA ASN A 107 22.91 15.73 -16.10
C ASN A 107 21.54 15.21 -16.56
N LEU A 108 20.60 14.96 -15.64
CA LEU A 108 19.27 14.43 -15.90
C LEU A 108 18.19 15.53 -16.02
N LYS A 109 18.49 16.64 -16.71
CA LYS A 109 17.56 17.78 -16.86
C LYS A 109 16.15 17.39 -17.33
N LYS A 110 16.04 16.35 -18.17
CA LYS A 110 14.76 15.85 -18.71
C LYS A 110 13.88 15.15 -17.66
N TYR A 111 14.49 14.53 -16.64
CA TYR A 111 13.78 13.73 -15.62
C TYR A 111 13.83 14.36 -14.23
N LEU A 112 14.48 15.51 -14.09
CA LEU A 112 14.72 16.16 -12.81
C LEU A 112 13.44 16.42 -12.01
N LEU A 113 12.38 16.93 -12.67
CA LEU A 113 11.10 17.18 -12.00
C LEU A 113 10.47 15.87 -11.49
N THR A 114 10.43 14.85 -12.34
CA THR A 114 9.90 13.52 -12.00
C THR A 114 10.71 12.84 -10.90
N ALA A 115 12.03 13.00 -10.89
CA ALA A 115 12.89 12.48 -9.83
C ALA A 115 12.64 13.20 -8.50
N LYS A 116 12.41 14.53 -8.52
CA LYS A 116 12.02 15.28 -7.33
C LYS A 116 10.66 14.82 -6.79
N GLU A 117 9.65 14.70 -7.65
CA GLU A 117 8.33 14.17 -7.28
C GLU A 117 8.43 12.76 -6.69
N ALA A 118 9.18 11.86 -7.34
CA ALA A 118 9.45 10.51 -6.85
C ALA A 118 10.10 10.54 -5.45
N SER A 119 11.11 11.39 -5.26
CA SER A 119 11.82 11.50 -3.99
C SER A 119 10.92 11.98 -2.85
N ILE A 120 10.03 12.95 -3.12
CA ILE A 120 9.06 13.45 -2.14
C ILE A 120 8.06 12.34 -1.80
N LEU A 121 7.51 11.68 -2.81
CA LEU A 121 6.52 10.61 -2.65
C LEU A 121 7.09 9.43 -1.83
N LEU A 122 8.30 8.98 -2.17
CA LEU A 122 8.97 7.89 -1.45
C LEU A 122 9.38 8.29 -0.04
N MET A 123 9.87 9.52 0.17
CA MET A 123 10.23 10.00 1.50
C MET A 123 8.98 10.13 2.40
N MET A 124 7.87 10.62 1.84
CA MET A 124 6.59 10.69 2.54
C MET A 124 6.13 9.30 3.00
N ALA A 125 6.30 8.32 2.11
CA ALA A 125 5.94 6.94 2.35
C ALA A 125 6.93 6.21 3.29
N TYR A 126 8.20 6.62 3.37
CA TYR A 126 9.18 5.98 4.26
C TYR A 126 9.15 6.55 5.69
N ASP A 127 9.11 7.88 5.80
CA ASP A 127 9.30 8.59 7.06
C ASP A 127 8.11 8.38 8.03
N GLY A 128 8.41 8.06 9.30
CA GLY A 128 7.40 7.87 10.35
C GLY A 128 6.62 6.54 10.30
N PHE A 129 6.86 5.70 9.28
CA PHE A 129 6.30 4.35 9.19
C PHE A 129 7.27 3.32 9.75
N SER A 130 6.72 2.36 10.51
CA SER A 130 7.43 1.18 11.02
C SER A 130 7.67 0.15 9.92
N ALA A 131 8.56 -0.81 10.15
CA ALA A 131 8.86 -1.85 9.16
C ALA A 131 7.62 -2.66 8.74
N SER A 132 6.72 -2.94 9.68
CA SER A 132 5.47 -3.65 9.40
C SER A 132 4.47 -2.82 8.61
N GLU A 133 4.44 -1.50 8.83
CA GLU A 133 3.61 -0.58 8.06
C GLU A 133 4.11 -0.42 6.63
N ILE A 134 5.43 -0.43 6.39
CA ILE A 134 5.99 -0.47 5.02
C ILE A 134 5.48 -1.69 4.25
N CYS A 135 5.37 -2.86 4.90
CA CYS A 135 4.81 -4.05 4.26
C CYS A 135 3.33 -3.88 3.90
N LEU A 136 2.55 -3.12 4.69
CA LEU A 136 1.15 -2.80 4.38
C LEU A 136 1.00 -1.90 3.15
N HIS A 137 2.03 -1.13 2.78
CA HIS A 137 1.98 -0.29 1.58
C HIS A 137 1.69 -1.12 0.33
N TYR A 138 2.37 -2.27 0.19
CA TYR A 138 2.14 -3.20 -0.91
C TYR A 138 0.69 -3.66 -0.98
N LEU A 139 0.07 -3.95 0.17
CA LEU A 139 -1.30 -4.42 0.25
C LEU A 139 -2.29 -3.35 -0.22
N PHE A 140 -2.12 -2.12 0.26
CA PHE A 140 -3.07 -1.04 0.02
C PHE A 140 -2.81 -0.26 -1.27
N ALA A 141 -1.64 -0.43 -1.89
CA ALA A 141 -1.34 0.10 -3.22
C ALA A 141 -1.63 -0.91 -4.35
N SER A 142 -1.81 -2.20 -4.03
CA SER A 142 -2.02 -3.23 -5.05
C SER A 142 -3.38 -3.09 -5.73
N SER A 143 -3.37 -2.98 -7.05
CA SER A 143 -4.58 -2.98 -7.88
C SER A 143 -5.34 -4.31 -7.86
N ASN A 144 -4.70 -5.39 -7.40
CA ASN A 144 -5.30 -6.73 -7.36
C ASN A 144 -6.18 -6.93 -6.11
N ILE A 145 -6.13 -6.00 -5.16
CA ILE A 145 -6.88 -6.08 -3.91
C ILE A 145 -8.04 -5.09 -3.97
N ASN A 146 -9.25 -5.61 -3.78
CA ASN A 146 -10.48 -4.84 -3.86
C ASN A 146 -11.34 -5.00 -2.59
N ASP A 147 -12.38 -4.18 -2.51
CA ASP A 147 -13.30 -4.11 -1.38
C ASP A 147 -13.96 -5.46 -1.05
N VAL A 148 -14.24 -6.28 -2.07
CA VAL A 148 -14.88 -7.60 -1.92
C VAL A 148 -14.00 -8.57 -1.14
N VAL A 149 -12.68 -8.47 -1.31
CA VAL A 149 -11.72 -9.33 -0.59
C VAL A 149 -11.33 -8.73 0.77
N LEU A 150 -11.28 -7.39 0.87
CA LEU A 150 -10.91 -6.67 2.09
C LEU A 150 -11.99 -6.72 3.17
N SER A 151 -13.27 -6.46 2.83
CA SER A 151 -14.37 -6.41 3.81
C SER A 151 -14.47 -7.69 4.67
N PRO A 152 -14.52 -8.90 4.09
CA PRO A 152 -14.56 -10.15 4.87
C PRO A 152 -13.31 -10.39 5.71
N SER A 153 -12.17 -9.79 5.33
CA SER A 153 -10.93 -9.86 6.09
C SER A 153 -10.97 -8.90 7.28
N PHE A 154 -11.43 -7.67 7.07
CA PHE A 154 -11.56 -6.66 8.12
C PHE A 154 -12.54 -7.09 9.22
N SER A 155 -13.69 -7.67 8.86
CA SER A 155 -14.68 -8.18 9.81
C SER A 155 -14.11 -9.22 10.79
N LYS A 156 -13.01 -9.89 10.44
CA LYS A 156 -12.33 -10.92 11.25
C LYS A 156 -11.10 -10.42 12.02
N LEU A 157 -10.73 -9.14 11.90
CA LEU A 157 -9.65 -8.55 12.69
C LEU A 157 -10.08 -8.41 14.16
N ASN A 158 -9.15 -8.68 15.07
CA ASN A 158 -9.35 -8.44 16.50
C ASN A 158 -9.06 -6.98 16.87
N GLY A 159 -9.34 -6.58 18.12
CA GLY A 159 -9.20 -5.19 18.54
C GLY A 159 -7.78 -4.62 18.43
N LYS A 160 -6.73 -5.43 18.67
CA LYS A 160 -5.34 -5.01 18.55
C LYS A 160 -4.92 -4.84 17.08
N GLU A 161 -5.31 -5.78 16.22
CA GLU A 161 -5.07 -5.69 14.79
C GLU A 161 -5.80 -4.48 14.19
N LEU A 162 -7.05 -4.26 14.61
CA LEU A 162 -7.89 -3.17 14.14
C LEU A 162 -7.34 -1.79 14.51
N ILE A 163 -6.92 -1.58 15.76
CA ILE A 163 -6.33 -0.29 16.16
C ILE A 163 -5.03 0.00 15.41
N ASN A 164 -4.21 -1.03 15.14
CA ASN A 164 -2.98 -0.86 14.38
C ASN A 164 -3.27 -0.50 12.91
N LEU A 165 -4.33 -1.08 12.32
CA LEU A 165 -4.78 -0.72 10.97
C LEU A 165 -5.28 0.73 10.93
N ILE A 166 -6.11 1.14 11.89
CA ILE A 166 -6.63 2.50 12.00
C ILE A 166 -5.49 3.51 12.13
N ARG A 167 -4.49 3.23 12.98
CA ARG A 167 -3.30 4.09 13.14
C ARG A 167 -2.50 4.21 11.85
N TYR A 168 -2.31 3.11 11.14
CA TYR A 168 -1.65 3.10 9.85
C TYR A 168 -2.38 3.99 8.82
N LEU A 169 -3.71 3.86 8.71
CA LEU A 169 -4.52 4.69 7.82
C LEU A 169 -4.50 6.17 8.25
N ALA A 170 -4.57 6.45 9.55
CA ALA A 170 -4.48 7.81 10.10
C ALA A 170 -3.15 8.49 9.74
N LYS A 171 -2.03 7.75 9.78
CA LYS A 171 -0.73 8.28 9.36
C LYS A 171 -0.75 8.71 7.90
N TRP A 172 -1.33 7.89 7.02
CA TRP A 172 -1.48 8.23 5.61
C TRP A 172 -2.31 9.50 5.41
N LEU A 173 -3.45 9.63 6.09
CA LEU A 173 -4.28 10.83 6.00
C LEU A 173 -3.51 12.08 6.43
N LYS A 174 -2.77 12.02 7.55
CA LYS A 174 -1.91 13.13 8.01
C LYS A 174 -0.80 13.47 7.02
N LYS A 175 -0.24 12.48 6.33
CA LYS A 175 0.76 12.70 5.28
C LYS A 175 0.14 13.45 4.09
N TYR A 176 -1.04 13.04 3.64
CA TYR A 176 -1.75 13.68 2.53
C TYR A 176 -2.23 15.09 2.86
N GLU A 177 -2.69 15.34 4.09
CA GLU A 177 -3.02 16.67 4.57
C GLU A 177 -1.79 17.60 4.55
N ARG A 178 -0.63 17.09 5.00
CA ARG A 178 0.61 17.88 5.06
C ARG A 178 1.29 18.07 3.71
N PHE A 179 1.15 17.11 2.80
CA PHE A 179 1.80 17.07 1.50
C PHE A 179 0.79 16.80 0.37
N PRO A 180 -0.17 17.71 0.11
CA PRO A 180 -1.22 17.51 -0.90
C PRO A 180 -0.66 17.33 -2.32
N GLN A 181 0.55 17.82 -2.58
CA GLN A 181 1.28 17.66 -3.84
C GLN A 181 1.83 16.23 -4.06
N ALA A 182 1.89 15.40 -3.03
CA ALA A 182 2.46 14.06 -3.11
C ALA A 182 1.41 13.07 -3.66
N GLY A 183 1.05 13.23 -4.92
CA GLY A 183 0.17 12.32 -5.64
C GLY A 183 0.93 11.14 -6.25
N PRO A 184 0.21 10.08 -6.69
CA PRO A 184 0.78 9.03 -7.50
C PRO A 184 1.40 9.67 -8.74
N CYS A 185 2.68 9.43 -9.01
CA CYS A 185 3.37 9.94 -10.19
C CYS A 185 3.60 8.78 -11.15
N PRO A 186 2.73 8.55 -12.16
CA PRO A 186 2.90 7.45 -13.11
C PRO A 186 4.19 7.56 -13.92
N LYS A 187 4.75 8.77 -14.05
CA LYS A 187 6.04 9.00 -14.69
C LYS A 187 7.21 8.66 -13.77
N ALA A 188 7.01 8.68 -12.45
CA ALA A 188 8.04 8.34 -11.46
C ALA A 188 8.37 6.85 -11.41
N SER A 189 7.52 5.96 -11.92
CA SER A 189 7.87 4.54 -12.05
C SER A 189 9.09 4.31 -12.97
N SER A 190 9.29 5.19 -13.96
CA SER A 190 10.51 5.20 -14.77
C SER A 190 11.78 5.57 -13.98
N VAL A 191 11.62 6.17 -12.80
CA VAL A 191 12.71 6.55 -11.87
C VAL A 191 12.87 5.52 -10.76
N SER A 192 11.77 5.00 -10.19
CA SER A 192 11.76 3.92 -9.20
C SER A 192 10.41 3.20 -9.19
N GLU A 193 10.45 1.87 -9.29
CA GLU A 193 9.29 0.98 -9.18
C GLU A 193 8.61 1.06 -7.80
N ALA A 194 9.32 1.54 -6.77
CA ALA A 194 8.75 1.70 -5.42
C ALA A 194 7.62 2.73 -5.36
N CYS A 195 7.59 3.70 -6.30
CA CYS A 195 6.53 4.71 -6.35
C CYS A 195 5.15 4.12 -6.64
N GLU A 196 5.07 2.96 -7.30
CA GLU A 196 3.81 2.27 -7.58
C GLU A 196 3.20 1.65 -6.31
N TRP A 197 4.04 1.41 -5.30
CA TRP A 197 3.65 0.82 -4.02
C TRP A 197 3.35 1.86 -2.95
N VAL A 198 3.13 3.12 -3.34
CA VAL A 198 2.69 4.17 -2.42
C VAL A 198 1.15 4.22 -2.44
N PRO A 199 0.46 3.87 -1.34
CA PRO A 199 -1.01 3.85 -1.28
C PRO A 199 -1.60 5.22 -1.60
N LYS A 200 -2.55 5.29 -2.52
CA LYS A 200 -3.18 6.56 -2.93
C LYS A 200 -4.14 7.04 -1.85
N LEU A 201 -4.39 8.35 -1.80
CA LEU A 201 -5.39 8.92 -0.88
C LEU A 201 -6.77 8.26 -1.06
N GLU A 202 -7.18 8.00 -2.31
CA GLU A 202 -8.43 7.30 -2.62
C GLU A 202 -8.48 5.90 -1.97
N ASP A 203 -7.41 5.11 -2.11
CA ASP A 203 -7.34 3.76 -1.56
C ASP A 203 -7.37 3.78 -0.02
N VAL A 204 -6.68 4.76 0.59
CA VAL A 204 -6.68 4.98 2.05
C VAL A 204 -8.07 5.35 2.57
N ILE A 205 -8.78 6.27 1.90
CA ILE A 205 -10.13 6.69 2.28
C ILE A 205 -11.12 5.53 2.12
N LYS A 206 -11.05 4.79 1.00
CA LYS A 206 -11.88 3.60 0.77
C LYS A 206 -11.67 2.57 1.88
N CYS A 207 -10.41 2.27 2.20
CA CYS A 207 -10.09 1.32 3.27
C CYS A 207 -10.60 1.78 4.64
N LEU A 208 -10.50 3.07 4.94
CA LEU A 208 -11.09 3.62 6.17
C LEU A 208 -12.62 3.47 6.18
N GLY A 209 -13.29 3.77 5.06
CA GLY A 209 -14.72 3.55 4.90
C GLY A 209 -15.13 2.10 5.18
N LEU A 210 -14.43 1.13 4.58
CA LEU A 210 -14.65 -0.29 4.83
C LEU A 210 -14.44 -0.69 6.29
N VAL A 211 -13.43 -0.11 6.96
CA VAL A 211 -13.21 -0.35 8.40
C VAL A 211 -14.40 0.16 9.21
N LEU A 212 -14.91 1.35 8.90
CA LEU A 212 -16.08 1.91 9.57
C LEU A 212 -17.32 1.04 9.33
N ASP A 213 -17.57 0.63 8.09
CA ASP A 213 -18.73 -0.19 7.72
C ASP A 213 -18.71 -1.55 8.42
N GLU A 214 -17.57 -2.25 8.42
CA GLU A 214 -17.44 -3.60 8.98
C GLU A 214 -17.34 -3.63 10.52
N LYS A 215 -16.86 -2.55 11.14
CA LYS A 215 -16.52 -2.53 12.57
C LYS A 215 -17.24 -1.46 13.38
N PHE A 216 -18.20 -0.74 12.81
CA PHE A 216 -18.90 0.39 13.45
C PHE A 216 -19.24 0.15 14.93
N SER A 217 -19.97 -0.94 15.22
CA SER A 217 -20.38 -1.26 16.59
C SER A 217 -19.20 -1.42 17.54
N SER A 218 -18.11 -2.07 17.10
CA SER A 218 -16.91 -2.25 17.91
C SER A 218 -16.18 -0.92 18.15
N LEU A 219 -16.10 -0.08 17.12
CA LEU A 219 -15.44 1.23 17.19
C LEU A 219 -16.16 2.17 18.16
N VAL A 220 -17.49 2.19 18.14
CA VAL A 220 -18.30 3.02 19.02
C VAL A 220 -18.24 2.53 20.46
N LEU A 221 -18.33 1.21 20.68
CA LEU A 221 -18.45 0.64 22.03
C LEU A 221 -17.14 0.61 22.82
N HIS A 222 -15.98 0.65 22.16
CA HIS A 222 -14.68 0.50 22.84
C HIS A 222 -13.86 1.80 22.82
N PRO A 223 -13.61 2.43 23.99
CA PRO A 223 -12.92 3.71 24.09
C PRO A 223 -11.50 3.75 23.50
N GLN A 224 -10.84 2.59 23.40
CA GLN A 224 -9.48 2.48 22.85
C GLN A 224 -9.35 3.00 21.40
N PHE A 225 -10.45 3.10 20.66
CA PHE A 225 -10.47 3.60 19.29
C PHE A 225 -10.78 5.11 19.20
N HIS A 226 -11.38 5.70 20.23
CA HIS A 226 -12.02 7.02 20.13
C HIS A 226 -11.04 8.16 19.90
N GLU A 227 -9.86 8.12 20.52
CA GLU A 227 -8.83 9.14 20.34
C GLU A 227 -8.34 9.20 18.89
N GLU A 228 -8.01 8.03 18.32
CA GLU A 228 -7.53 7.97 16.94
C GLU A 228 -8.61 8.32 15.93
N LEU A 229 -9.86 7.90 16.17
CA LEU A 229 -10.99 8.26 15.32
C LEU A 229 -11.28 9.76 15.34
N ARG A 230 -11.15 10.43 16.50
CA ARG A 230 -11.27 11.89 16.58
C ARG A 230 -10.15 12.58 15.82
N SER A 231 -8.91 12.11 15.96
CA SER A 231 -7.79 12.66 15.18
C SER A 231 -7.98 12.46 13.67
N ILE A 232 -8.59 11.35 13.25
CA ILE A 232 -8.93 11.11 11.84
C ILE A 232 -10.04 12.07 11.38
N GLU A 233 -11.08 12.28 12.18
CA GLU A 233 -12.20 13.19 11.88
C GLU A 233 -11.70 14.61 11.58
N GLU A 234 -10.77 15.13 12.39
CA GLU A 234 -10.16 16.44 12.18
C GLU A 234 -9.46 16.53 10.81
N VAL A 235 -8.61 15.56 10.49
CA VAL A 235 -7.87 15.51 9.22
C VAL A 235 -8.80 15.35 8.02
N VAL A 236 -9.79 14.46 8.12
CA VAL A 236 -10.77 14.23 7.04
C VAL A 236 -11.62 15.47 6.81
N SER A 237 -11.96 16.21 7.86
CA SER A 237 -12.68 17.48 7.73
C SER A 237 -11.87 18.50 6.95
N CYS A 238 -10.58 18.67 7.28
CA CYS A 238 -9.67 19.55 6.55
C CYS A 238 -9.52 19.14 5.07
N LEU A 239 -9.30 17.86 4.80
CA LEU A 239 -9.21 17.34 3.43
C LEU A 239 -10.51 17.53 2.65
N THR A 240 -11.67 17.40 3.31
CA THR A 240 -12.99 17.58 2.70
C THR A 240 -13.21 19.04 2.31
N ASP A 241 -12.82 19.98 3.16
CA ASP A 241 -12.97 21.40 2.86
C ASP A 241 -12.03 21.84 1.73
N GLU A 242 -10.81 21.32 1.70
CA GLU A 242 -9.88 21.52 0.57
C GLU A 242 -10.45 20.93 -0.73
N ALA A 243 -11.02 19.73 -0.69
CA ALA A 243 -11.64 19.10 -1.86
C ALA A 243 -12.82 19.92 -2.41
N LYS A 244 -13.68 20.47 -1.53
CA LYS A 244 -14.76 21.38 -1.93
C LYS A 244 -14.21 22.65 -2.59
N PHE A 245 -13.16 23.23 -2.02
CA PHE A 245 -12.52 24.43 -2.58
C PHE A 245 -11.91 24.15 -3.96
N CYS A 246 -11.18 23.04 -4.11
CA CYS A 246 -10.61 22.62 -5.39
C CYS A 246 -11.68 22.37 -6.45
N HIS A 247 -12.82 21.78 -6.07
CA HIS A 247 -13.95 21.57 -6.97
C HIS A 247 -14.51 22.91 -7.49
N LEU A 248 -14.74 23.88 -6.60
CA LEU A 248 -15.20 25.23 -6.99
C LEU A 248 -14.22 25.91 -7.96
N MET A 249 -12.92 25.79 -7.72
CA MET A 249 -11.90 26.34 -8.62
C MET A 249 -11.90 25.65 -9.98
N THR A 250 -12.13 24.33 -10.02
CA THR A 250 -12.26 23.58 -11.27
C THR A 250 -13.45 24.08 -12.08
N ASP A 251 -14.60 24.29 -11.44
CA ASP A 251 -15.79 24.83 -12.10
C ASP A 251 -15.55 26.24 -12.69
N VAL A 252 -14.83 27.10 -11.96
CA VAL A 252 -14.46 28.44 -12.43
C VAL A 252 -13.53 28.34 -13.65
N VAL A 253 -12.50 27.49 -13.57
CA VAL A 253 -11.54 27.28 -14.66
C VAL A 253 -12.26 26.77 -15.91
N ASP A 254 -13.21 25.84 -15.76
CA ASP A 254 -13.94 25.28 -16.89
C ASP A 254 -14.90 26.29 -17.53
N LYS A 255 -15.53 27.18 -16.73
CA LYS A 255 -16.30 28.32 -17.26
C LYS A 255 -15.42 29.29 -18.06
N LEU A 256 -14.27 29.67 -17.51
CA LEU A 256 -13.32 30.57 -18.20
C LEU A 256 -12.81 29.97 -19.52
N LYS A 257 -12.54 28.66 -19.57
CA LYS A 257 -12.14 27.97 -20.81
C LYS A 257 -13.24 28.01 -21.88
N ILE A 258 -14.52 28.00 -21.48
CA ILE A 258 -15.65 28.09 -22.42
C ILE A 258 -15.72 29.52 -22.99
N GLU A 259 -15.62 30.55 -22.15
CA GLU A 259 -15.66 31.96 -22.57
C GLU A 259 -14.53 32.29 -23.56
N VAL A 260 -13.30 31.88 -23.27
CA VAL A 260 -12.13 32.10 -24.15
C VAL A 260 -12.29 31.38 -25.50
N LYS A 261 -13.00 30.25 -25.56
CA LYS A 261 -13.27 29.57 -26.83
C LYS A 261 -14.35 30.29 -27.64
N SER A 262 -15.38 30.83 -26.99
CA SER A 262 -16.44 31.59 -27.66
C SER A 262 -16.02 32.96 -28.20
N GLU A 263 -14.91 33.54 -27.70
CA GLU A 263 -14.36 34.80 -28.22
C GLU A 263 -13.41 34.61 -29.41
N ASN A 264 -13.01 33.38 -29.74
CA ASN A 264 -12.08 33.07 -30.84
C ASN A 264 -12.78 32.47 -32.08
N ASP A 265 -14.11 32.36 -32.06
CA ASP A 265 -14.99 31.96 -33.19
C ASP A 265 -15.79 33.18 -33.69
#